data_AF-A0A0L8KX37-F1
#
_entry.id   AF-A0A0L8KX37-F1
#
_cell.length_a   1.000
_cell.length_b   1.000
_cell.length_c   1.000
_cell.angle_alpha   90.00
_cell.angle_beta   90.00
_cell.angle_gamma   90.00
#
_symmetry.space_group_name_H-M   'P 1'
#
loop_
_entity.id
_entity.type
_entity.pdbx_description
1 polymer ?
#
loop_
_entity_poly.entity_id
_entity_poly.type
_entity_poly.pdbx_seq_one_letter_code
_entity_poly.pdbx_strand_id
1 'polypeptide(L)'
;MLSIAGAQSTYAHSEAQDCPTAEIFATDNTAIITDPDDPRLDTRLTRFRHEVRGIIRAHGARPGPSELLDGVFWSGELRQATYERSREFDVDGVGRDGLHHIAGVIAKRYEQEAVLTFRCLPRTSPETDAVEIEVPGVSASALREALVADPEARERLGGGSVTLDGRLILVAPVADLPLARAFTAELGADWEEAEVRYGDREFVS
;
A
#
# COMPACT_ATOMS: atom_id res chain seq x y z
N MET A 1 -27.21 41.12 38.24
CA MET A 1 -26.68 40.96 36.88
C MET A 1 -25.92 39.64 36.83
N LEU A 2 -26.45 38.65 36.12
CA LEU A 2 -25.81 37.36 35.85
C LEU A 2 -25.00 37.48 34.56
N SER A 3 -23.76 36.97 34.56
CA SER A 3 -22.95 36.40 33.46
C SER A 3 -21.53 36.25 34.05
N ILE A 4 -20.75 35.21 33.83
CA ILE A 4 -20.39 34.60 32.54
C ILE A 4 -20.06 33.12 32.77
N ALA A 5 -20.64 32.25 31.95
CA ALA A 5 -20.26 30.85 31.83
C ALA A 5 -18.93 30.74 31.05
N GLY A 6 -17.92 30.12 31.64
CA GLY A 6 -16.72 29.70 30.94
C GLY A 6 -16.93 28.31 30.36
N ALA A 7 -17.29 28.24 29.07
CA ALA A 7 -17.31 26.98 28.33
C ALA A 7 -15.86 26.48 28.19
N GLN A 8 -15.56 25.35 28.84
CA GLN A 8 -14.35 24.60 28.59
C GLN A 8 -14.47 24.01 27.18
N SER A 9 -13.67 24.51 26.24
CA SER A 9 -13.42 23.80 24.99
C SER A 9 -12.66 22.52 25.33
N THR A 10 -13.39 21.41 25.38
CA THR A 10 -12.81 20.09 25.21
C THR A 10 -12.27 20.03 23.79
N TYR A 11 -10.98 20.33 23.62
CA TYR A 11 -10.26 19.92 22.43
C TYR A 11 -10.40 18.40 22.36
N ALA A 12 -11.20 17.94 21.41
CA ALA A 12 -11.19 16.55 21.02
C ALA A 12 -9.74 16.19 20.70
N HIS A 13 -9.20 15.26 21.48
CA HIS A 13 -7.96 14.59 21.17
C HIS A 13 -8.16 14.06 19.75
N SER A 14 -7.41 14.56 18.76
CA SER A 14 -7.34 13.82 17.51
C SER A 14 -6.73 12.49 17.88
N GLU A 15 -7.49 11.40 17.73
CA GLU A 15 -6.87 10.10 17.59
C GLU A 15 -5.81 10.29 16.52
N ALA A 16 -4.54 10.25 16.95
CA ALA A 16 -3.43 10.22 16.03
C ALA A 16 -3.73 9.03 15.12
N GLN A 17 -3.93 9.29 13.83
CA GLN A 17 -3.89 8.19 12.88
C GLN A 17 -2.51 7.56 13.10
N ASP A 18 -2.48 6.31 13.57
CA ASP A 18 -1.29 5.45 13.64
C ASP A 18 -0.86 5.09 12.21
N CYS A 19 -0.69 6.12 11.38
CA CYS A 19 -0.18 6.04 10.03
C CYS A 19 1.34 6.14 10.16
N PRO A 20 2.12 5.22 9.60
CA PRO A 20 3.55 5.45 9.41
C PRO A 20 3.75 6.77 8.65
N THR A 21 4.90 7.42 8.79
CA THR A 21 5.11 8.70 8.06
C THR A 21 4.96 8.49 6.54
N ALA A 22 5.44 7.34 6.05
CA ALA A 22 5.33 6.89 4.68
C ALA A 22 5.61 5.39 4.58
N GLU A 23 5.29 4.81 3.43
CA GLU A 23 5.47 3.40 3.08
C GLU A 23 6.12 3.26 1.70
N ILE A 24 6.86 2.18 1.52
CA ILE A 24 7.42 1.75 0.23
C ILE A 24 7.02 0.30 -0.03
N PHE A 25 6.47 0.01 -1.21
CA PHE A 25 6.14 -1.33 -1.67
C PHE A 25 7.13 -1.72 -2.76
N ALA A 26 7.91 -2.77 -2.52
CA ALA A 26 8.98 -3.17 -3.43
C ALA A 26 9.24 -4.69 -3.45
N THR A 27 9.80 -5.16 -4.56
CA THR A 27 10.21 -6.55 -4.79
C THR A 27 11.69 -6.64 -5.18
N ASP A 28 12.32 -7.80 -4.98
CA ASP A 28 13.62 -8.12 -5.60
C ASP A 28 13.50 -8.94 -6.89
N ASN A 29 12.27 -9.26 -7.28
CA ASN A 29 11.96 -10.12 -8.39
C ASN A 29 11.06 -9.38 -9.39
N THR A 30 11.60 -9.17 -10.58
CA THR A 30 10.90 -8.56 -11.71
C THR A 30 10.28 -9.58 -12.66
N ALA A 31 10.35 -10.87 -12.30
CA ALA A 31 9.81 -11.91 -13.15
C ALA A 31 8.28 -11.95 -13.07
N ILE A 32 7.65 -12.06 -14.24
CA ILE A 32 6.23 -12.32 -14.37
C ILE A 32 5.92 -13.73 -13.81
N ILE A 33 5.06 -13.79 -12.80
CA ILE A 33 4.54 -15.04 -12.24
C ILE A 33 3.05 -15.12 -12.55
N THR A 34 2.61 -16.23 -13.14
CA THR A 34 1.19 -16.45 -13.49
C THR A 34 0.62 -17.71 -12.85
N ASP A 35 1.50 -18.59 -12.40
CA ASP A 35 1.18 -19.80 -11.67
C ASP A 35 1.13 -19.48 -10.16
N PRO A 36 -0.03 -19.67 -9.48
CA PRO A 36 -0.13 -19.45 -8.05
C PRO A 36 0.75 -20.40 -7.21
N ASP A 37 1.17 -21.53 -7.77
CA ASP A 37 2.02 -22.52 -7.09
C ASP A 37 3.52 -22.33 -7.44
N ASP A 38 3.89 -21.21 -8.07
CA ASP A 38 5.28 -20.94 -8.43
C ASP A 38 6.15 -20.83 -7.16
N PRO A 39 7.25 -21.60 -7.05
CA PRO A 39 8.08 -21.62 -5.84
C PRO A 39 8.76 -20.28 -5.54
N ARG A 40 8.82 -19.35 -6.51
CA ARG A 40 9.29 -17.99 -6.27
C ARG A 40 8.34 -17.23 -5.35
N LEU A 41 7.07 -17.61 -5.27
CA LEU A 41 6.15 -17.06 -4.28
C LEU A 41 6.45 -17.56 -2.86
N ASP A 42 7.26 -18.60 -2.64
CA ASP A 42 7.59 -19.05 -1.28
C ASP A 42 8.71 -18.24 -0.60
N THR A 43 9.36 -17.31 -1.31
CA THR A 43 10.49 -16.56 -0.76
C THR A 43 10.04 -15.58 0.33
N ARG A 44 10.81 -15.53 1.42
CA ARG A 44 10.56 -14.61 2.56
C ARG A 44 11.16 -13.22 2.36
N LEU A 45 11.91 -13.01 1.27
CA LEU A 45 12.61 -11.76 0.96
C LEU A 45 13.46 -11.23 2.12
N THR A 46 14.06 -12.13 2.91
CA THR A 46 14.76 -11.72 4.15
C THR A 46 15.99 -10.88 3.85
N ARG A 47 16.80 -11.29 2.87
CA ARG A 47 17.97 -10.52 2.44
C ARG A 47 17.56 -9.17 1.86
N PHE A 48 16.61 -9.17 0.93
CA PHE A 48 16.03 -7.96 0.35
C PHE A 48 15.56 -6.98 1.42
N ARG A 49 14.81 -7.45 2.42
CA ARG A 49 14.38 -6.66 3.58
C ARG A 49 15.55 -5.97 4.27
N HIS A 50 16.63 -6.69 4.55
CA HIS A 50 17.80 -6.09 5.21
C HIS A 50 18.48 -5.03 4.34
N GLU A 51 18.58 -5.29 3.03
CA GLU A 51 19.19 -4.36 2.07
C GLU A 51 18.36 -3.08 1.90
N VAL A 52 17.03 -3.17 1.73
CA VAL A 52 16.14 -2.01 1.64
C VAL A 52 16.20 -1.16 2.91
N ARG A 53 16.16 -1.78 4.09
CA ARG A 53 16.37 -1.07 5.37
C ARG A 53 17.74 -0.39 5.45
N GLY A 54 18.75 -0.95 4.81
CA GLY A 54 20.07 -0.34 4.66
C GLY A 54 20.02 0.93 3.82
N ILE A 55 19.32 0.87 2.67
CA ILE A 55 19.09 2.00 1.78
C ILE A 55 18.34 3.11 2.52
N ILE A 56 17.20 2.81 3.13
CA ILE A 56 16.40 3.77 3.91
C ILE A 56 17.29 4.55 4.90
N ARG A 57 18.11 3.84 5.69
CA ARG A 57 19.04 4.49 6.65
C ARG A 57 20.14 5.30 5.97
N ALA A 58 20.73 4.78 4.91
CA ALA A 58 21.82 5.44 4.19
C ALA A 58 21.39 6.77 3.57
N HIS A 59 20.10 6.91 3.29
CA HIS A 59 19.48 8.11 2.70
C HIS A 59 18.73 8.98 3.75
N GLY A 60 19.07 8.83 5.03
CA GLY A 60 18.66 9.76 6.09
C GLY A 60 17.29 9.51 6.72
N ALA A 61 16.59 8.46 6.29
CA ALA A 61 15.31 8.05 6.87
C ALA A 61 15.48 6.94 7.92
N ARG A 62 14.44 6.68 8.71
CA ARG A 62 14.42 5.58 9.69
C ARG A 62 13.49 4.46 9.18
N PRO A 63 13.98 3.22 9.03
CA PRO A 63 13.12 2.11 8.64
C PRO A 63 12.31 1.61 9.85
N GLY A 64 10.98 1.56 9.71
CA GLY A 64 10.03 1.04 10.68
C GLY A 64 9.90 -0.49 10.60
N PRO A 65 8.71 -1.08 10.83
CA PRO A 65 8.33 -2.42 10.41
C PRO A 65 8.53 -2.73 8.91
N SER A 66 8.16 -3.94 8.49
CA SER A 66 8.10 -4.35 7.08
C SER A 66 7.32 -5.64 6.98
N GLU A 67 6.23 -5.62 6.22
CA GLU A 67 5.36 -6.77 6.02
C GLU A 67 5.69 -7.55 4.73
N LEU A 68 5.42 -8.86 4.71
CA LEU A 68 5.58 -9.67 3.50
C LEU A 68 4.24 -9.79 2.78
N LEU A 69 4.27 -9.57 1.47
CA LEU A 69 3.07 -9.44 0.66
C LEU A 69 3.05 -10.44 -0.49
N ASP A 70 1.84 -10.90 -0.82
CA ASP A 70 1.47 -11.53 -2.08
C ASP A 70 0.71 -10.52 -2.93
N GLY A 71 1.42 -9.88 -3.85
CA GLY A 71 0.89 -8.96 -4.84
C GLY A 71 0.13 -9.70 -5.95
N VAL A 72 -0.97 -9.11 -6.41
CA VAL A 72 -1.75 -9.58 -7.55
C VAL A 72 -2.09 -8.37 -8.42
N PHE A 73 -1.57 -8.37 -9.64
CA PHE A 73 -1.67 -7.24 -10.56
C PHE A 73 -2.12 -7.67 -11.95
N TRP A 74 -2.95 -6.85 -12.59
CA TRP A 74 -3.37 -7.06 -13.96
C TRP A 74 -2.28 -6.65 -14.94
N SER A 75 -1.79 -7.59 -15.75
CA SER A 75 -0.91 -7.28 -16.88
C SER A 75 -1.76 -7.01 -18.12
N GLY A 76 -1.77 -5.76 -18.56
CA GLY A 76 -2.43 -5.37 -19.82
C GLY A 76 -1.78 -6.02 -21.05
N GLU A 77 -0.46 -6.19 -21.05
CA GLU A 77 0.30 -6.84 -22.12
C GLU A 77 -0.09 -8.32 -22.28
N LEU A 78 -0.08 -9.06 -21.17
CA LEU A 78 -0.38 -10.49 -21.17
C LEU A 78 -1.89 -10.78 -21.12
N ARG A 79 -2.71 -9.75 -20.85
CA ARG A 79 -4.16 -9.86 -20.64
C ARG A 79 -4.54 -10.88 -19.57
N GLN A 80 -3.78 -10.92 -18.49
CA GLN A 80 -4.01 -11.82 -17.36
C GLN A 80 -3.50 -11.20 -16.06
N ALA A 81 -4.03 -11.67 -14.93
CA ALA A 81 -3.47 -11.35 -13.62
C ALA A 81 -2.16 -12.10 -13.39
N THR A 82 -1.23 -11.42 -12.74
CA THR A 82 0.11 -11.89 -12.38
C THR A 82 0.31 -11.76 -10.88
N TYR A 83 1.18 -12.59 -10.34
CA TYR A 83 1.57 -12.59 -8.94
C TYR A 83 2.94 -11.94 -8.77
N GLU A 84 3.15 -11.35 -7.60
CA GLU A 84 4.43 -10.81 -7.19
C GLU A 84 4.65 -11.10 -5.70
N ARG A 85 5.83 -11.62 -5.34
CA ARG A 85 6.25 -11.64 -3.95
C ARG A 85 6.97 -10.34 -3.65
N SER A 86 6.44 -9.55 -2.72
CA SER A 86 6.96 -8.21 -2.40
C SER A 86 6.95 -7.93 -0.90
N ARG A 87 7.41 -6.74 -0.51
CA ARG A 87 7.36 -6.25 0.86
C ARG A 87 6.90 -4.80 0.91
N GLU A 88 6.11 -4.49 1.93
CA GLU A 88 5.89 -3.13 2.40
C GLU A 88 7.00 -2.77 3.41
N PHE A 89 7.35 -1.49 3.46
CA PHE A 89 8.32 -0.93 4.39
C PHE A 89 7.86 0.44 4.91
N ASP A 90 7.59 0.49 6.21
CA ASP A 90 7.47 1.75 6.94
C ASP A 90 8.75 2.58 6.84
N VAL A 91 8.59 3.86 6.48
CA VAL A 91 9.65 4.85 6.33
C VAL A 91 9.32 6.11 7.11
N ASP A 92 10.12 6.39 8.14
CA ASP A 92 9.95 7.56 8.98
C ASP A 92 11.02 8.64 8.78
N GLY A 93 10.65 9.88 9.11
CA GLY A 93 11.58 11.00 9.18
C GLY A 93 12.03 11.53 7.82
N VAL A 94 11.19 11.36 6.80
CA VAL A 94 11.45 11.83 5.44
C VAL A 94 10.20 12.51 4.87
N GLY A 95 10.40 13.53 4.04
CA GLY A 95 9.32 14.15 3.26
C GLY A 95 9.21 13.52 1.86
N ARG A 96 8.32 14.05 1.03
CA ARG A 96 8.06 13.57 -0.34
C ARG A 96 9.33 13.34 -1.16
N ASP A 97 10.17 14.36 -1.33
CA ASP A 97 11.35 14.28 -2.20
C ASP A 97 12.35 13.20 -1.74
N GLY A 98 12.50 13.02 -0.42
CA GLY A 98 13.37 11.99 0.12
C GLY A 98 12.78 10.59 -0.02
N LEU A 99 11.45 10.44 0.13
CA LEU A 99 10.74 9.19 -0.12
C LEU A 99 10.88 8.77 -1.59
N HIS A 100 10.62 9.71 -2.52
CA HIS A 100 10.84 9.54 -3.96
C HIS A 100 12.27 9.10 -4.25
N HIS A 101 13.26 9.79 -3.67
CA HIS A 101 14.66 9.45 -3.87
C HIS A 101 15.01 8.03 -3.40
N ILE A 102 14.54 7.63 -2.21
CA ILE A 102 14.77 6.28 -1.67
C ILE A 102 14.12 5.24 -2.58
N ALA A 103 12.88 5.46 -3.00
CA ALA A 103 12.16 4.56 -3.91
C ALA A 103 12.88 4.44 -5.26
N GLY A 104 13.35 5.53 -5.85
CA GLY A 104 14.13 5.51 -7.09
C GLY A 104 15.47 4.78 -6.96
N VAL A 105 16.14 4.87 -5.80
CA VAL A 105 17.35 4.06 -5.53
C VAL A 105 17.02 2.57 -5.47
N ILE A 106 15.89 2.20 -4.85
CA ILE A 106 15.41 0.82 -4.80
C ILE A 106 15.04 0.33 -6.20
N ALA A 107 14.24 1.09 -6.95
CA ALA A 107 13.81 0.77 -8.30
C ALA A 107 15.02 0.48 -9.19
N LYS A 108 15.99 1.40 -9.22
CA LYS A 108 17.22 1.26 -9.99
C LYS A 108 18.09 0.07 -9.56
N ARG A 109 18.19 -0.20 -8.25
CA ARG A 109 19.06 -1.28 -7.73
C ARG A 109 18.51 -2.66 -8.05
N TYR A 110 17.19 -2.81 -8.04
CA TYR A 110 16.51 -4.09 -8.27
C TYR A 110 15.84 -4.17 -9.65
N GLU A 111 16.13 -3.20 -10.53
CA GLU A 111 15.65 -3.15 -11.92
C GLU A 111 14.11 -3.21 -12.03
N GLN A 112 13.40 -2.68 -11.02
CA GLN A 112 11.95 -2.60 -11.02
C GLN A 112 11.47 -1.52 -12.00
N GLU A 113 10.38 -1.80 -12.72
CA GLU A 113 9.75 -0.79 -13.60
C GLU A 113 9.25 0.41 -12.79
N ALA A 114 8.67 0.14 -11.62
CA ALA A 114 8.25 1.15 -10.66
C ALA A 114 8.24 0.59 -9.24
N VAL A 115 8.45 1.48 -8.27
CA VAL A 115 8.26 1.24 -6.84
C VAL A 115 7.11 2.13 -6.37
N LEU A 116 6.10 1.54 -5.74
CA LEU A 116 4.99 2.30 -5.17
C LEU A 116 5.41 2.88 -3.83
N THR A 117 5.12 4.17 -3.63
CA THR A 117 5.21 4.83 -2.34
C THR A 117 3.86 5.37 -1.93
N PHE A 118 3.57 5.34 -0.63
CA PHE A 118 2.39 5.97 -0.05
C PHE A 118 2.83 6.83 1.13
N ARG A 119 2.49 8.12 1.12
CA ARG A 119 2.80 9.03 2.23
C ARG A 119 1.52 9.43 2.92
N CYS A 120 1.38 9.03 4.18
CA CYS A 120 0.24 9.36 5.00
C CYS A 120 0.07 10.88 5.15
N LEU A 121 -1.13 11.36 4.86
CA LEU A 121 -1.50 12.77 4.94
C LEU A 121 -2.91 12.93 5.50
N PRO A 122 -3.22 14.05 6.18
CA PRO A 122 -4.59 14.38 6.52
C PRO A 122 -5.47 14.41 5.26
N ARG A 123 -6.70 13.89 5.36
CA ARG A 123 -7.68 13.91 4.26
C ARG A 123 -7.92 15.31 3.68
N THR A 124 -7.75 16.35 4.49
CA THR A 124 -7.94 17.77 4.11
C THR A 124 -6.71 18.41 3.46
N SER A 125 -5.58 17.70 3.40
CA SER A 125 -4.39 18.20 2.72
C SER A 125 -4.65 18.35 1.21
N PRO A 126 -4.20 19.44 0.58
CA PRO A 126 -4.32 19.60 -0.87
C PRO A 126 -3.44 18.62 -1.66
N GLU A 127 -2.48 17.96 -1.00
CA GLU A 127 -1.61 16.93 -1.59
C GLU A 127 -2.21 15.52 -1.50
N THR A 128 -3.31 15.33 -0.76
CA THR A 128 -3.93 14.01 -0.62
C THR A 128 -4.64 13.64 -1.91
N ASP A 129 -4.11 12.66 -2.62
CA ASP A 129 -4.64 12.15 -3.89
C ASP A 129 -4.97 10.66 -3.86
N ALA A 130 -4.59 9.96 -2.78
CA ALA A 130 -4.73 8.53 -2.63
C ALA A 130 -5.37 8.11 -1.30
N VAL A 131 -5.88 6.88 -1.32
CA VAL A 131 -6.30 6.11 -0.16
C VAL A 131 -5.55 4.80 -0.14
N GLU A 132 -5.21 4.36 1.07
CA GLU A 132 -4.81 3.01 1.36
C GLU A 132 -5.91 2.35 2.18
N ILE A 133 -6.28 1.14 1.82
CA ILE A 133 -7.35 0.37 2.43
C ILE A 133 -6.76 -0.97 2.85
N GLU A 134 -6.75 -1.23 4.15
CA GLU A 134 -6.44 -2.53 4.70
C GLU A 134 -7.73 -3.25 5.14
N VAL A 135 -7.93 -4.49 4.72
CA VAL A 135 -9.10 -5.29 5.14
C VAL A 135 -8.70 -6.75 5.39
N PRO A 136 -9.03 -7.34 6.55
CA PRO A 136 -8.74 -8.75 6.82
C PRO A 136 -9.64 -9.71 6.00
N GLY A 137 -9.28 -11.00 6.01
CA GLY A 137 -10.13 -12.09 5.49
C GLY A 137 -10.01 -12.34 3.98
N VAL A 138 -9.00 -11.78 3.32
CA VAL A 138 -8.81 -11.91 1.87
C VAL A 138 -7.58 -12.76 1.57
N SER A 139 -7.67 -13.65 0.58
CA SER A 139 -6.53 -14.41 0.06
C SER A 139 -6.07 -13.86 -1.29
N ALA A 140 -4.80 -14.07 -1.65
CA ALA A 140 -4.27 -13.68 -2.96
C ALA A 140 -5.02 -14.37 -4.12
N SER A 141 -5.48 -15.61 -3.94
CA SER A 141 -6.29 -16.31 -4.95
C SER A 141 -7.66 -15.66 -5.13
N ALA A 142 -8.33 -15.28 -4.04
CA ALA A 142 -9.61 -14.55 -4.12
C ALA A 142 -9.42 -13.17 -4.78
N LEU A 143 -8.35 -12.45 -4.42
CA LEU A 143 -7.99 -11.18 -5.06
C LEU A 143 -7.81 -11.35 -6.58
N ARG A 144 -7.09 -12.39 -7.00
CA ARG A 144 -6.91 -12.70 -8.43
C ARG A 144 -8.24 -12.97 -9.13
N GLU A 145 -9.07 -13.83 -8.55
CA GLU A 145 -10.35 -14.20 -9.16
C GLU A 145 -11.27 -12.98 -9.32
N ALA A 146 -11.39 -12.15 -8.30
CA ALA A 146 -12.17 -10.92 -8.35
C ALA A 146 -11.61 -9.94 -9.39
N LEU A 147 -10.29 -9.72 -9.40
CA LEU A 147 -9.64 -8.84 -10.38
C LEU A 147 -9.88 -9.36 -11.82
N VAL A 148 -9.76 -10.67 -12.05
CA VAL A 148 -10.05 -11.31 -13.35
C VAL A 148 -11.54 -11.32 -13.70
N ALA A 149 -12.44 -11.10 -12.75
CA ALA A 149 -13.88 -10.99 -13.00
C ALA A 149 -14.32 -9.55 -13.33
N ASP A 150 -13.61 -8.54 -12.82
CA ASP A 150 -14.01 -7.13 -12.90
C ASP A 150 -13.10 -6.29 -13.83
N PRO A 151 -13.55 -5.94 -15.05
CA PRO A 151 -12.78 -5.10 -15.96
C PRO A 151 -12.55 -3.67 -15.45
N GLU A 152 -13.47 -3.11 -14.66
CA GLU A 152 -13.32 -1.76 -14.13
C GLU A 152 -12.25 -1.72 -13.04
N ALA A 153 -12.23 -2.71 -12.14
CA ALA A 153 -11.15 -2.88 -11.17
C ALA A 153 -9.79 -3.09 -11.83
N ARG A 154 -9.71 -3.88 -12.92
CA ARG A 154 -8.44 -4.04 -13.67
C ARG A 154 -7.90 -2.72 -14.20
N GLU A 155 -8.78 -1.88 -14.73
CA GLU A 155 -8.37 -0.62 -15.36
C GLU A 155 -8.01 0.44 -14.32
N ARG A 156 -8.81 0.55 -13.25
CA ARG A 156 -8.71 1.67 -12.29
C ARG A 156 -7.91 1.34 -11.04
N LEU A 157 -8.03 0.11 -10.52
CA LEU A 157 -7.29 -0.33 -9.35
C LEU A 157 -5.96 -1.00 -9.75
N GLY A 158 -5.94 -1.72 -10.88
CA GLY A 158 -4.74 -2.37 -11.42
C GLY A 158 -4.27 -3.60 -10.63
N GLY A 159 -4.61 -3.69 -9.34
CA GLY A 159 -4.25 -4.81 -8.48
C GLY A 159 -4.27 -4.45 -7.00
N GLY A 160 -3.62 -5.29 -6.21
CA GLY A 160 -3.51 -5.14 -4.77
C GLY A 160 -2.49 -6.11 -4.20
N SER A 161 -2.31 -6.08 -2.88
CA SER A 161 -1.44 -7.01 -2.17
C SER A 161 -2.15 -7.65 -1.00
N VAL A 162 -1.74 -8.85 -0.62
CA VAL A 162 -2.30 -9.56 0.54
C VAL A 162 -1.15 -9.95 1.46
N THR A 163 -1.24 -9.62 2.75
CA THR A 163 -0.27 -10.09 3.75
C THR A 163 -0.41 -11.60 3.97
N LEU A 164 0.62 -12.24 4.52
CA LEU A 164 0.56 -13.69 4.76
C LEU A 164 -0.52 -14.14 5.76
N ASP A 165 -0.98 -13.25 6.64
CA ASP A 165 -2.09 -13.47 7.56
C ASP A 165 -3.47 -13.21 6.93
N GLY A 166 -3.52 -12.86 5.64
CA GLY A 166 -4.76 -12.72 4.87
C GLY A 166 -5.40 -11.35 4.97
N ARG A 167 -4.60 -10.29 5.06
CA ARG A 167 -5.08 -8.90 5.03
C ARG A 167 -4.80 -8.31 3.65
N LEU A 168 -5.85 -7.87 2.98
CA LEU A 168 -5.75 -7.11 1.74
C LEU A 168 -5.19 -5.72 2.04
N ILE A 169 -4.34 -5.23 1.15
CA ILE A 169 -3.86 -3.85 1.05
C ILE A 169 -4.15 -3.36 -0.37
N LEU A 170 -4.97 -2.31 -0.49
CA LEU A 170 -5.25 -1.62 -1.75
C LEU A 170 -4.80 -0.16 -1.62
N VAL A 171 -3.95 0.29 -2.54
CA VAL A 171 -3.60 1.71 -2.69
C VAL A 171 -4.20 2.21 -3.99
N ALA A 172 -5.11 3.19 -3.89
CA ALA A 172 -5.88 3.69 -5.03
C ALA A 172 -6.04 5.22 -4.97
N PRO A 173 -6.30 5.89 -6.10
CA PRO A 173 -6.74 7.28 -6.08
C PRO A 173 -7.96 7.50 -5.18
N VAL A 174 -8.06 8.65 -4.52
CA VAL A 174 -9.24 9.02 -3.71
C VAL A 174 -10.54 8.94 -4.52
N ALA A 175 -10.48 9.27 -5.81
CA ALA A 175 -11.63 9.20 -6.72
C ALA A 175 -12.13 7.76 -6.95
N ASP A 176 -11.29 6.76 -6.72
CA ASP A 176 -11.58 5.34 -6.89
C ASP A 176 -11.99 4.67 -5.58
N LEU A 177 -12.04 5.39 -4.45
CA LEU A 177 -12.48 4.84 -3.16
C LEU A 177 -13.86 4.15 -3.24
N PRO A 178 -14.89 4.68 -3.93
CA PRO A 178 -16.16 3.97 -4.08
C PRO A 178 -16.03 2.62 -4.80
N LEU A 179 -15.15 2.55 -5.81
CA LEU A 179 -14.86 1.32 -6.54
C LEU A 179 -14.09 0.34 -5.65
N ALA A 180 -13.04 0.79 -4.96
CA ALA A 180 -12.28 -0.04 -4.03
C ALA A 180 -13.17 -0.61 -2.91
N ARG A 181 -14.14 0.18 -2.41
CA ARG A 181 -15.14 -0.29 -1.44
C ARG A 181 -16.07 -1.35 -2.01
N ALA A 182 -16.54 -1.19 -3.25
CA ALA A 182 -17.38 -2.20 -3.89
C ALA A 182 -16.58 -3.50 -4.13
N PHE A 183 -15.35 -3.37 -4.62
CA PHE A 183 -14.44 -4.48 -4.90
C PHE A 183 -14.08 -5.28 -3.64
N THR A 184 -13.81 -4.61 -2.52
CA THR A 184 -13.58 -5.27 -1.22
C THR A 184 -14.81 -6.02 -0.70
N ALA A 185 -16.02 -5.47 -0.91
CA ALA A 185 -17.25 -6.18 -0.57
C ALA A 185 -17.49 -7.42 -1.46
N GLU A 186 -17.12 -7.37 -2.75
CA GLU A 186 -17.19 -8.52 -3.65
C GLU A 186 -16.21 -9.64 -3.27
N LEU A 187 -15.07 -9.29 -2.68
CA LEU A 187 -14.14 -10.23 -2.06
C LEU A 187 -14.69 -10.91 -0.80
N GLY A 188 -15.88 -10.50 -0.34
CA GLY A 188 -16.51 -11.00 0.89
C GLY A 188 -15.88 -10.44 2.16
N ALA A 189 -15.06 -9.40 2.05
CA ALA A 189 -14.45 -8.74 3.20
C ALA A 189 -15.46 -7.84 3.93
N ASP A 190 -15.35 -7.76 5.25
CA ASP A 190 -16.18 -6.86 6.05
C ASP A 190 -15.59 -5.45 6.03
N TRP A 191 -16.29 -4.52 5.38
CA TRP A 191 -15.86 -3.12 5.32
C TRP A 191 -15.82 -2.44 6.69
N GLU A 192 -16.60 -2.92 7.67
CA GLU A 192 -16.56 -2.35 9.03
C GLU A 192 -15.26 -2.71 9.76
N GLU A 193 -14.52 -3.72 9.29
CA GLU A 193 -13.17 -4.07 9.75
C GLU A 193 -12.08 -3.40 8.89
N ALA A 194 -12.44 -2.58 7.90
CA ALA A 194 -11.49 -1.91 7.04
C ALA A 194 -10.82 -0.72 7.73
N GLU A 195 -9.50 -0.64 7.64
CA GLU A 195 -8.75 0.58 7.95
C GLU A 195 -8.55 1.39 6.67
N VAL A 196 -8.89 2.68 6.71
CA VAL A 196 -8.73 3.58 5.57
C VAL A 196 -7.82 4.73 5.95
N ARG A 197 -6.67 4.80 5.27
CA ARG A 197 -5.67 5.86 5.42
C ARG A 197 -5.68 6.73 4.17
N TYR A 198 -5.42 8.02 4.35
CA TYR A 198 -5.37 9.00 3.26
C TYR A 198 -3.92 9.44 3.06
N GLY A 199 -3.54 9.73 1.82
CA GLY A 199 -2.16 10.02 1.50
C GLY A 199 -1.92 10.54 0.09
N ASP A 200 -0.65 10.64 -0.22
CA ASP A 200 -0.09 10.95 -1.54
C ASP A 200 0.58 9.67 -2.05
N ARG A 201 0.15 9.16 -3.22
CA ARG A 201 0.76 7.97 -3.84
C ARG A 201 1.65 8.35 -5.02
N GLU A 202 2.75 7.61 -5.18
CA GLU A 202 3.64 7.78 -6.33
C GLU A 202 4.16 6.43 -6.81
N PHE A 203 4.28 6.27 -8.12
CA PHE A 203 5.03 5.18 -8.74
C PHE A 203 6.37 5.74 -9.25
N VAL A 204 7.47 5.31 -8.65
CA VAL A 204 8.81 5.85 -8.91
C VAL A 204 9.66 4.87 -9.71
N SER A 205 10.24 5.32 -10.82
CA SER A 205 11.10 4.54 -11.74
C SER A 205 12.57 4.98 -11.70
#